data_AF-A0A015LUA7-F1
#
_entry.id   AF-A0A015LUA7-F1
#
_cell.length_a   1.000
_cell.length_b   1.000
_cell.length_c   1.000
_cell.angle_alpha   90.00
_cell.angle_beta   90.00
_cell.angle_gamma   90.00
#
_symmetry.space_group_name_H-M   'P 1'
#
loop_
_entity.id
_entity.type
_entity.pdbx_description
1 polymer ?
#
loop_
_entity_poly.entity_id
_entity_poly.type
_entity_poly.pdbx_seq_one_letter_code
_entity_poly.pdbx_strand_id
1 'polypeptide(L)'
;MANNNLKIQQLPFEVLQQIFIFSCNPAFASVSRLFHYIANSQTSVKTQWLLNKFNHDCPKALYRGLKWRFFNKNILYQLDSIYYQSKCKRGETLDKVIPYKGRPIPQWFFSVPDPNNVYYELVKILLDRGASPNEPDGYPIIKSAQLGRLKMAELLISFGAKADIKDNMALTVASKSNDFDMVKLLLNNEDVKADSIALKVAVEKKNWKMAEFLMSKGASPTPEVVEAFEKNK
;
A
#
# COMPACT_ATOMS: atom_id res chain seq x y z
N MET A 1 41.83 -16.54 21.74
CA MET A 1 40.93 -15.92 20.75
C MET A 1 40.24 -14.75 21.44
N ALA A 2 40.71 -13.54 21.22
CA ALA A 2 40.19 -12.36 21.92
C ALA A 2 38.75 -12.08 21.44
N ASN A 3 37.81 -12.11 22.37
CA ASN A 3 36.45 -11.61 22.16
C ASN A 3 36.53 -10.11 21.91
N ASN A 4 36.71 -9.71 20.65
CA ASN A 4 36.53 -8.34 20.20
C ASN A 4 35.03 -8.00 20.18
N ASN A 5 34.42 -7.97 21.37
CA ASN A 5 33.15 -7.30 21.59
C ASN A 5 33.41 -5.79 21.57
N LEU A 6 33.67 -5.24 20.37
CA LEU A 6 33.64 -3.80 20.13
C LEU A 6 32.24 -3.32 20.51
N LYS A 7 32.13 -2.67 21.66
CA LYS A 7 30.88 -2.02 22.08
C LYS A 7 30.70 -0.80 21.18
N ILE A 8 29.47 -0.52 20.74
CA ILE A 8 29.16 0.68 19.93
C ILE A 8 29.74 1.96 20.57
N GLN A 9 29.77 2.02 21.90
CA GLN A 9 30.32 3.13 22.68
C GLN A 9 31.83 3.37 22.48
N GLN A 10 32.57 2.41 21.92
CA GLN A 10 34.00 2.50 21.64
C GLN A 10 34.30 2.99 20.22
N LEU A 11 33.27 3.24 19.40
CA LEU A 11 33.45 3.78 18.05
C LEU A 11 33.81 5.28 18.12
N PRO A 12 34.59 5.78 17.14
CA PRO A 12 34.88 7.21 17.02
C PRO A 12 33.60 8.05 16.95
N PHE A 13 33.65 9.26 17.50
CA PHE A 13 32.49 10.13 17.61
C PHE A 13 31.86 10.46 16.26
N GLU A 14 32.68 10.63 15.22
CA GLU A 14 32.27 10.91 13.85
C GLU A 14 31.48 9.73 13.28
N VAL A 15 31.91 8.50 13.59
CA VAL A 15 31.23 7.27 13.18
C VAL A 15 29.88 7.17 13.91
N LEU A 16 29.84 7.51 15.19
CA LEU A 16 28.60 7.54 15.97
C LEU A 16 27.60 8.59 15.46
N GLN A 17 28.07 9.79 15.11
CA GLN A 17 27.25 10.84 14.50
C GLN A 17 26.71 10.43 13.13
N GLN A 18 27.55 9.82 12.30
CA GLN A 18 27.12 9.28 11.01
C GLN A 18 26.07 8.18 11.19
N ILE A 19 26.29 7.22 12.09
CA ILE A 19 25.30 6.19 12.43
C ILE A 19 23.98 6.84 12.90
N PHE A 20 24.05 7.86 13.75
CA PHE A 20 22.87 8.58 14.24
C PHE A 20 22.09 9.24 13.09
N ILE A 21 22.74 10.07 12.27
CA ILE A 21 22.12 10.76 11.13
C ILE A 21 21.53 9.75 10.14
N PHE A 22 22.28 8.69 9.81
CA PHE A 22 21.83 7.66 8.88
C PHE A 22 20.69 6.81 9.44
N SER A 23 20.64 6.58 10.76
CA SER A 23 19.54 5.85 11.39
C SER A 23 18.21 6.61 11.33
N CYS A 24 18.23 7.94 11.19
CA CYS A 24 17.04 8.77 11.21
C CYS A 24 16.26 8.80 9.89
N ASN A 25 16.92 8.54 8.74
CA ASN A 25 16.29 8.70 7.42
C ASN A 25 15.83 7.36 6.78
N PRO A 26 14.51 7.15 6.60
CA PRO A 26 13.97 5.92 5.99
C PRO A 26 14.27 5.74 4.50
N ALA A 27 14.64 6.82 3.79
CA ALA A 27 15.00 6.77 2.38
C ALA A 27 16.49 6.50 2.15
N PHE A 28 17.32 6.42 3.20
CA PHE A 28 18.78 6.38 3.05
C PHE A 28 19.32 5.04 2.51
N ALA A 29 18.56 3.95 2.63
CA ALA A 29 18.91 2.63 2.10
C ALA A 29 19.12 2.60 0.58
N SER A 30 18.54 3.56 -0.17
CA SER A 30 18.77 3.70 -1.61
C SER A 30 19.95 4.61 -1.98
N VAL A 31 20.47 5.40 -1.03
CA VAL A 31 21.51 6.42 -1.28
C VAL A 31 22.89 5.94 -0.81
N SER A 32 22.95 5.03 0.16
CA SER A 32 24.20 4.50 0.71
C SER A 32 24.38 3.00 0.46
N ARG A 33 25.52 2.61 -0.14
CA ARG A 33 25.88 1.19 -0.37
C ARG A 33 25.93 0.38 0.93
N LEU A 34 26.40 0.97 2.03
CA LEU A 34 26.50 0.27 3.32
C LEU A 34 25.12 -0.05 3.89
N PHE A 35 24.18 0.90 3.80
CA PHE A 35 22.80 0.66 4.19
C PHE A 35 22.04 -0.20 3.18
N HIS A 36 22.42 -0.23 1.91
CA HIS A 36 21.94 -1.22 0.96
C HIS A 36 22.32 -2.65 1.42
N TYR A 37 23.55 -2.85 1.89
CA TYR A 37 23.97 -4.12 2.51
C TYR A 37 23.19 -4.43 3.80
N ILE A 38 22.96 -3.45 4.67
CA ILE A 38 22.11 -3.64 5.87
C ILE A 38 20.64 -3.92 5.48
N ALA A 39 20.12 -3.26 4.45
CA ALA A 39 18.80 -3.54 3.88
C ALA A 39 18.74 -4.90 3.20
N ASN A 40 19.88 -5.51 2.85
CA ASN A 40 20.01 -6.90 2.39
C ASN A 40 20.44 -7.88 3.49
N SER A 41 20.60 -7.41 4.74
CA SER A 41 20.92 -8.28 5.87
C SER A 41 19.77 -9.23 6.21
N GLN A 42 20.06 -10.22 7.05
CA GLN A 42 19.09 -11.20 7.52
C GLN A 42 17.88 -10.53 8.18
N THR A 43 16.70 -11.12 7.98
CA THR A 43 15.43 -10.64 8.54
C THR A 43 15.50 -10.43 10.06
N SER A 44 16.15 -11.35 10.79
CA SER A 44 16.34 -11.28 12.25
C SER A 44 17.05 -9.99 12.69
N VAL A 45 18.11 -9.60 11.98
CA VAL A 45 18.88 -8.38 12.27
C VAL A 45 18.02 -7.13 12.07
N LYS A 46 17.23 -7.09 11.00
CA LYS A 46 16.31 -5.97 10.72
C LYS A 46 15.22 -5.86 11.78
N THR A 47 14.64 -6.98 12.20
CA THR A 47 13.64 -7.03 13.26
C THR A 47 14.22 -6.54 14.59
N GLN A 48 15.41 -7.01 14.96
CA GLN A 48 16.08 -6.58 16.18
C GLN A 48 16.41 -5.09 16.16
N TRP A 49 16.87 -4.58 15.01
CA TRP A 49 17.13 -3.16 14.82
C TRP A 49 15.85 -2.32 14.99
N LEU A 50 14.73 -2.74 14.39
CA LEU A 50 13.43 -2.07 14.56
C LEU A 50 13.01 -2.05 16.03
N LEU A 51 13.13 -3.18 16.74
CA LEU A 51 12.80 -3.26 18.16
C LEU A 51 13.67 -2.33 19.00
N ASN A 52 14.99 -2.36 18.81
CA ASN A 52 15.91 -1.49 19.55
C ASN A 52 15.60 0.01 19.29
N LYS A 53 15.30 0.37 18.04
CA LYS A 53 14.97 1.75 17.66
C LYS A 53 13.68 2.26 18.29
N PHE A 54 12.73 1.38 18.59
CA PHE A 54 11.44 1.73 19.18
C PHE A 54 11.29 1.23 20.63
N ASN A 55 12.39 1.14 21.37
CA ASN A 55 12.41 0.78 22.80
C ASN A 55 11.68 -0.54 23.12
N HIS A 56 11.85 -1.55 22.26
CA HIS A 56 11.21 -2.87 22.34
C HIS A 56 9.67 -2.84 22.30
N ASP A 57 9.06 -1.74 21.85
CA ASP A 57 7.63 -1.63 21.63
C ASP A 57 7.25 -2.23 20.25
N CYS A 58 6.72 -3.45 20.27
CA CYS A 58 6.40 -4.21 19.05
C CYS A 58 5.33 -3.51 18.18
N PRO A 59 4.20 -3.03 18.72
CA PRO A 59 3.24 -2.23 17.94
C PRO A 59 3.87 -1.00 17.27
N LYS A 60 4.64 -0.19 18.01
CA LYS A 60 5.31 0.98 17.41
C LYS A 60 6.32 0.58 16.34
N ALA A 61 7.04 -0.51 16.56
CA ALA A 61 7.99 -1.06 15.59
C ALA A 61 7.31 -1.51 14.30
N LEU A 62 6.14 -2.13 14.36
CA LEU A 62 5.34 -2.45 13.18
C LEU A 62 4.91 -1.17 12.44
N TYR A 63 4.25 -0.24 13.13
CA TYR A 63 3.66 0.95 12.51
C TYR A 63 4.70 1.86 11.85
N ARG A 64 5.82 2.10 12.54
CA ARG A 64 6.90 2.94 12.03
C ARG A 64 7.84 2.16 11.11
N GLY A 65 7.93 0.84 11.27
CA GLY A 65 8.71 -0.06 10.42
C GLY A 65 8.15 -0.18 9.01
N LEU A 66 6.82 -0.18 8.83
CA LEU A 66 6.16 -0.21 7.52
C LEU A 66 6.51 0.99 6.62
N LYS A 67 7.03 2.08 7.17
CA LYS A 67 7.53 3.23 6.39
C LYS A 67 8.88 2.93 5.70
N TRP A 68 9.57 1.86 6.09
CA TRP A 68 10.89 1.50 5.56
C TRP A 68 10.77 0.50 4.41
N ARG A 69 11.53 0.74 3.34
CA ARG A 69 11.49 -0.10 2.12
C ARG A 69 11.92 -1.55 2.31
N PHE A 70 12.75 -1.84 3.32
CA PHE A 70 13.20 -3.21 3.60
C PHE A 70 12.16 -4.05 4.34
N PHE A 71 11.04 -3.45 4.77
CA PHE A 71 10.03 -4.13 5.56
C PHE A 71 9.34 -5.23 4.72
N ASN A 72 9.35 -6.45 5.23
CA ASN A 72 8.80 -7.63 4.54
C ASN A 72 7.89 -8.45 5.47
N LYS A 73 7.16 -9.41 4.91
CA LYS A 73 6.24 -10.28 5.68
C LYS A 73 6.97 -11.07 6.78
N ASN A 74 8.22 -11.42 6.54
CA ASN A 74 9.03 -12.18 7.49
C ASN A 74 9.37 -11.35 8.75
N ILE A 75 9.69 -10.06 8.59
CA ILE A 75 9.89 -9.13 9.71
C ILE A 75 8.60 -9.01 10.52
N LEU A 76 7.46 -8.88 9.82
CA LEU A 76 6.16 -8.80 10.46
C LEU A 76 5.84 -10.07 11.29
N TYR A 77 6.08 -11.27 10.77
CA TYR A 77 5.90 -12.51 11.53
C TYR A 77 6.87 -12.63 12.71
N GLN A 78 8.12 -12.17 12.57
CA GLN A 78 9.06 -12.15 13.69
C GLN A 78 8.61 -11.16 14.78
N LEU A 79 8.09 -9.99 14.40
CA LEU A 79 7.51 -9.04 15.34
C LEU A 79 6.31 -9.64 16.07
N ASP A 80 5.42 -10.36 15.37
CA ASP A 80 4.29 -11.04 16.00
C ASP A 80 4.75 -12.14 16.98
N SER A 81 5.74 -12.95 16.61
CA SER A 81 6.31 -13.97 17.50
C SER A 81 6.89 -13.34 18.77
N ILE A 82 7.63 -12.23 18.65
CA ILE A 82 8.23 -11.54 19.79
C ILE A 82 7.14 -10.87 20.65
N TYR A 83 6.13 -10.28 20.01
CA TYR A 83 4.97 -9.71 20.69
C TYR A 83 4.23 -10.76 21.51
N TYR A 84 3.93 -11.92 20.91
CA TYR A 84 3.29 -13.03 21.59
C TYR A 84 4.12 -13.55 22.77
N GLN A 85 5.42 -13.78 22.58
CA GLN A 85 6.32 -14.19 23.68
C GLN A 85 6.34 -13.16 24.82
N SER A 86 6.33 -11.86 24.49
CA SER A 86 6.31 -10.79 25.49
C SER A 86 4.99 -10.76 26.29
N LYS A 87 3.86 -11.03 25.64
CA LYS A 87 2.54 -11.16 26.28
C LYS A 87 2.43 -12.39 27.17
N CYS A 88 2.91 -13.55 26.71
CA CYS A 88 2.94 -14.78 27.51
C CYS A 88 3.70 -14.59 28.83
N LYS A 89 4.81 -13.84 28.80
CA LYS A 89 5.57 -13.50 30.02
C LYS A 89 4.80 -12.60 30.99
N ARG A 90 3.83 -11.82 30.50
CA ARG A 90 3.01 -10.90 31.30
C ARG A 90 1.69 -11.51 31.77
N GLY A 91 1.32 -12.70 31.31
CA GLY A 91 0.05 -13.36 31.65
C GLY A 91 -1.18 -12.71 31.01
N GLU A 92 -1.01 -11.91 29.94
CA GLU A 92 -2.10 -11.22 29.23
C GLU A 92 -2.80 -12.11 28.17
N THR A 93 -3.94 -11.65 27.65
CA THR A 93 -4.75 -12.35 26.63
C THR A 93 -3.95 -12.80 25.38
N LEU A 94 -4.31 -13.98 24.87
CA LEU A 94 -3.67 -14.75 23.79
C LEU A 94 -3.83 -14.15 22.37
N ASP A 95 -3.86 -12.84 22.21
CA ASP A 95 -3.80 -12.24 20.87
C ASP A 95 -2.42 -12.52 20.26
N LYS A 96 -2.37 -13.48 19.33
CA LYS A 96 -1.13 -13.94 18.68
C LYS A 96 -0.51 -12.88 17.75
N VAL A 97 -1.27 -11.85 17.39
CA VAL A 97 -0.95 -10.93 16.30
C VAL A 97 -1.07 -9.49 16.77
N ILE A 98 -0.16 -8.64 16.30
CA ILE A 98 -0.21 -7.20 16.53
C ILE A 98 -1.37 -6.59 15.72
N PRO A 99 -2.39 -5.96 16.34
CA PRO A 99 -3.49 -5.35 15.62
C PRO A 99 -3.02 -4.11 14.84
N TYR A 100 -3.66 -3.82 13.70
CA TYR A 100 -3.35 -2.67 12.83
C TYR A 100 -4.63 -1.84 12.55
N LYS A 101 -5.48 -1.69 13.57
CA LYS A 101 -6.79 -1.07 13.42
C LYS A 101 -6.71 0.43 13.10
N GLY A 102 -7.44 0.87 12.08
CA GLY A 102 -7.67 2.29 11.78
C GLY A 102 -6.40 3.06 11.43
N ARG A 103 -5.44 2.38 10.79
CA ARG A 103 -4.19 3.00 10.32
C ARG A 103 -4.10 2.94 8.80
N PRO A 104 -3.46 3.95 8.17
CA PRO A 104 -3.24 3.96 6.75
C PRO A 104 -2.19 2.92 6.36
N ILE A 105 -2.39 2.32 5.19
CA ILE A 105 -1.36 1.53 4.54
C ILE A 105 -0.36 2.51 3.90
N PRO A 106 0.97 2.29 4.03
CA PRO A 106 1.95 3.19 3.43
C PRO A 106 1.73 3.34 1.91
N GLN A 107 1.60 4.58 1.44
CA GLN A 107 1.32 4.92 0.04
C GLN A 107 2.28 4.26 -0.96
N TRP A 108 3.56 4.10 -0.55
CA TRP A 108 4.58 3.55 -1.42
C TRP A 108 4.33 2.08 -1.81
N PHE A 109 3.53 1.32 -1.06
CA PHE A 109 3.12 -0.04 -1.41
C PHE A 109 2.34 -0.07 -2.73
N PHE A 110 1.53 0.97 -2.97
CA PHE A 110 0.74 1.10 -4.19
C PHE A 110 1.51 1.76 -5.33
N SER A 111 2.54 2.57 -5.01
CA SER A 111 3.30 3.30 -6.03
C SER A 111 4.38 2.47 -6.72
N VAL A 112 4.96 1.46 -6.05
CA VAL A 112 6.10 0.68 -6.57
C VAL A 112 5.57 -0.55 -7.32
N PRO A 113 6.00 -0.84 -8.57
CA PRO A 113 5.63 -2.05 -9.31
C PRO A 113 5.88 -3.33 -8.49
N ASP A 114 4.95 -4.27 -8.53
CA ASP A 114 5.00 -5.51 -7.74
C ASP A 114 4.87 -6.76 -8.62
N PRO A 115 5.90 -7.13 -9.38
CA PRO A 115 5.82 -8.29 -10.28
C PRO A 115 5.64 -9.61 -9.52
N ASN A 116 6.10 -9.68 -8.28
CA ASN A 116 6.10 -10.90 -7.45
C ASN A 116 4.98 -10.93 -6.41
N ASN A 117 4.03 -9.99 -6.44
CA ASN A 117 2.93 -9.87 -5.47
C ASN A 117 3.38 -9.81 -3.99
N VAL A 118 4.59 -9.31 -3.73
CA VAL A 118 5.15 -9.22 -2.37
C VAL A 118 4.41 -8.17 -1.54
N TYR A 119 4.11 -7.02 -2.15
CA TYR A 119 3.31 -5.98 -1.51
C TYR A 119 1.84 -6.37 -1.46
N TYR A 120 1.32 -7.09 -2.47
CA TYR A 120 -0.03 -7.64 -2.43
C TYR A 120 -0.27 -8.48 -1.16
N GLU A 121 0.61 -9.45 -0.88
CA GLU A 121 0.49 -10.29 0.32
C GLU A 121 0.57 -9.48 1.61
N LEU A 122 1.47 -8.49 1.67
CA LEU A 122 1.58 -7.60 2.82
C LEU A 122 0.33 -6.75 3.02
N VAL A 123 -0.23 -6.17 1.96
CA VAL A 123 -1.47 -5.39 2.03
C VAL A 123 -2.61 -6.26 2.54
N LYS A 124 -2.75 -7.50 2.05
CA LYS A 124 -3.75 -8.44 2.53
C LYS A 124 -3.62 -8.69 4.04
N ILE A 125 -2.42 -8.98 4.52
CA ILE A 125 -2.16 -9.21 5.96
C ILE A 125 -2.50 -7.96 6.80
N LEU A 126 -2.21 -6.75 6.29
CA LEU A 126 -2.53 -5.51 6.99
C LEU A 126 -4.04 -5.26 7.03
N LEU A 127 -4.75 -5.51 5.92
CA LEU A 127 -6.21 -5.40 5.84
C LEU A 127 -6.89 -6.39 6.79
N ASP A 128 -6.43 -7.64 6.85
CA ASP A 128 -6.89 -8.65 7.82
C ASP A 128 -6.71 -8.19 9.29
N ARG A 129 -5.74 -7.32 9.54
CA ARG A 129 -5.48 -6.72 10.87
C ARG A 129 -6.26 -5.44 11.14
N GLY A 130 -7.17 -5.05 10.24
CA GLY A 130 -8.02 -3.87 10.36
C GLY A 130 -7.41 -2.58 9.81
N ALA A 131 -6.45 -2.66 8.89
CA ALA A 131 -5.98 -1.47 8.16
C ALA A 131 -7.16 -0.79 7.44
N SER A 132 -7.13 0.54 7.37
CA SER A 132 -8.14 1.26 6.61
C SER A 132 -7.84 1.16 5.10
N PRO A 133 -8.74 0.59 4.27
CA PRO A 133 -8.52 0.49 2.83
C PRO A 133 -8.69 1.84 2.12
N ASN A 134 -9.29 2.81 2.81
CA ASN A 134 -9.63 4.12 2.25
C ASN A 134 -8.61 5.20 2.62
N GLU A 135 -7.66 4.95 3.52
CA GLU A 135 -6.74 6.00 3.95
C GLU A 135 -5.42 6.01 3.17
N PRO A 136 -4.87 7.21 2.87
CA PRO A 136 -5.53 8.52 2.96
C PRO A 136 -6.43 8.79 1.74
N ASP A 137 -7.65 9.28 1.96
CA ASP A 137 -8.60 9.79 0.96
C ASP A 137 -8.70 8.99 -0.35
N GLY A 138 -8.89 7.68 -0.25
CA GLY A 138 -9.05 6.75 -1.38
C GLY A 138 -7.76 6.50 -2.16
N TYR A 139 -6.60 6.94 -1.68
CA TYR A 139 -5.33 6.76 -2.38
C TYR A 139 -5.05 5.31 -2.81
N PRO A 140 -5.28 4.28 -1.97
CA PRO A 140 -5.04 2.88 -2.36
C PRO A 140 -5.78 2.47 -3.64
N ILE A 141 -7.08 2.75 -3.74
CA ILE A 141 -7.91 2.35 -4.87
C ILE A 141 -7.64 3.22 -6.10
N ILE A 142 -7.48 4.53 -5.92
CA ILE A 142 -7.15 5.47 -7.02
C ILE A 142 -5.81 5.08 -7.65
N LYS A 143 -4.79 4.78 -6.84
CA LYS A 143 -3.47 4.41 -7.36
C LYS A 143 -3.48 3.03 -8.01
N SER A 144 -4.27 2.10 -7.50
CA SER A 144 -4.46 0.78 -8.12
C SER A 144 -5.14 0.91 -9.49
N ALA A 145 -6.17 1.76 -9.61
CA ALA A 145 -6.81 2.09 -10.89
C ALA A 145 -5.84 2.76 -11.87
N GLN A 146 -5.01 3.70 -11.40
CA GLN A 146 -4.02 4.39 -12.23
C GLN A 146 -2.98 3.43 -12.83
N LEU A 147 -2.57 2.42 -12.07
CA LEU A 147 -1.55 1.46 -12.49
C LEU A 147 -2.12 0.17 -13.10
N GLY A 148 -3.45 0.09 -13.31
CA GLY A 148 -4.12 -1.11 -13.84
C GLY A 148 -4.01 -2.35 -12.95
N ARG A 149 -3.85 -2.17 -11.63
CA ARG A 149 -3.68 -3.29 -10.68
C ARG A 149 -5.02 -3.87 -10.26
N LEU A 150 -5.68 -4.58 -11.18
CA LEU A 150 -6.99 -5.20 -10.97
C LEU A 150 -7.07 -6.00 -9.66
N LYS A 151 -6.15 -6.96 -9.47
CA LYS A 151 -6.10 -7.80 -8.26
C LYS A 151 -5.99 -7.00 -6.95
N MET A 152 -5.24 -5.89 -6.96
CA MET A 152 -5.13 -5.02 -5.78
C MET A 152 -6.43 -4.26 -5.53
N ALA A 153 -7.11 -3.80 -6.60
CA ALA A 153 -8.40 -3.14 -6.48
C ALA A 153 -9.49 -4.10 -5.97
N GLU A 154 -9.55 -5.34 -6.48
CA GLU A 154 -10.46 -6.38 -5.98
C GLU A 154 -10.25 -6.64 -4.49
N LEU A 155 -8.99 -6.78 -4.07
CA LEU A 155 -8.64 -6.97 -2.67
C LEU A 155 -9.14 -5.77 -1.85
N LEU A 156 -8.82 -4.54 -2.24
CA LEU A 156 -9.24 -3.35 -1.50
C LEU A 156 -10.77 -3.28 -1.36
N ILE A 157 -11.53 -3.53 -2.43
CA ILE A 157 -13.00 -3.50 -2.41
C ILE A 157 -13.55 -4.60 -1.51
N SER A 158 -12.97 -5.80 -1.51
CA SER A 158 -13.40 -6.91 -0.64
C SER A 158 -13.28 -6.58 0.86
N PHE A 159 -12.42 -5.62 1.21
CA PHE A 159 -12.25 -5.10 2.57
C PHE A 159 -12.98 -3.77 2.83
N GLY A 160 -13.90 -3.35 1.94
CA GLY A 160 -14.72 -2.15 2.12
C GLY A 160 -14.08 -0.87 1.59
N ALA A 161 -13.22 -0.96 0.57
CA ALA A 161 -12.76 0.23 -0.13
C ALA A 161 -13.91 0.92 -0.87
N LYS A 162 -14.06 2.22 -0.64
CA LYS A 162 -15.01 3.09 -1.30
C LYS A 162 -14.42 3.60 -2.60
N ALA A 163 -15.10 3.30 -3.70
CA ALA A 163 -14.64 3.66 -5.05
C ALA A 163 -15.17 5.04 -5.52
N ASP A 164 -16.09 5.64 -4.77
CA ASP A 164 -16.72 6.95 -5.02
C ASP A 164 -15.90 8.15 -4.51
N ILE A 165 -14.81 7.89 -3.80
CA ILE A 165 -13.96 8.93 -3.18
C ILE A 165 -13.41 9.90 -4.25
N LYS A 166 -13.44 11.21 -3.91
CA LYS A 166 -13.00 12.32 -4.77
C LYS A 166 -13.74 12.34 -6.12
N ASP A 167 -15.07 12.34 -6.08
CA ASP A 167 -15.92 12.41 -7.26
C ASP A 167 -15.63 11.27 -8.25
N ASN A 168 -15.65 10.03 -7.77
CA ASN A 168 -15.36 8.84 -8.58
C ASN A 168 -13.98 8.89 -9.27
N MET A 169 -12.96 9.47 -8.63
CA MET A 169 -11.64 9.65 -9.25
C MET A 169 -11.04 8.34 -9.77
N ALA A 170 -11.25 7.23 -9.05
CA ALA A 170 -10.79 5.91 -9.48
C ALA A 170 -11.39 5.49 -10.83
N LEU A 171 -12.70 5.75 -11.03
CA LEU A 171 -13.41 5.46 -12.28
C LEU A 171 -12.91 6.35 -13.43
N THR A 172 -12.75 7.64 -13.16
CA THR A 172 -12.24 8.62 -14.14
C THR A 172 -10.83 8.24 -14.61
N VAL A 173 -9.96 7.84 -13.68
CA VAL A 173 -8.60 7.41 -14.00
C VAL A 173 -8.59 6.09 -14.79
N ALA A 174 -9.39 5.10 -14.37
CA ALA A 174 -9.51 3.83 -15.09
C ALA A 174 -9.99 4.03 -16.54
N SER A 175 -10.97 4.93 -16.73
CA SER A 175 -11.51 5.29 -18.05
C SER A 175 -10.45 5.98 -18.92
N LYS A 176 -9.66 6.90 -18.35
CA LYS A 176 -8.54 7.56 -19.07
C LYS A 176 -7.45 6.57 -19.50
N SER A 177 -7.19 5.56 -18.67
CA SER A 177 -6.24 4.48 -18.97
C SER A 177 -6.80 3.42 -19.92
N ASN A 178 -8.07 3.53 -20.33
CA ASN A 178 -8.76 2.55 -21.17
C ASN A 178 -8.84 1.13 -20.56
N ASP A 179 -8.84 1.05 -19.22
CA ASP A 179 -8.87 -0.22 -18.49
C ASP A 179 -10.32 -0.67 -18.27
N PHE A 180 -10.84 -1.43 -19.23
CA PHE A 180 -12.24 -1.87 -19.23
C PHE A 180 -12.58 -2.81 -18.07
N ASP A 181 -11.65 -3.68 -17.67
CA ASP A 181 -11.86 -4.61 -16.57
C ASP A 181 -11.89 -3.85 -15.23
N MET A 182 -11.06 -2.82 -15.08
CA MET A 182 -11.08 -1.97 -13.89
C MET A 182 -12.37 -1.15 -13.80
N VAL A 183 -12.84 -0.60 -14.93
CA VAL A 183 -14.12 0.11 -14.99
C VAL A 183 -15.30 -0.80 -14.61
N LYS A 184 -15.32 -2.04 -15.14
CA LYS A 184 -16.32 -3.05 -14.76
C LYS A 184 -16.30 -3.35 -13.27
N LEU A 185 -15.12 -3.58 -12.72
CA LEU A 185 -14.92 -3.87 -11.30
C LEU A 185 -15.47 -2.72 -10.44
N LEU A 186 -15.11 -1.47 -10.77
CA LEU A 186 -15.54 -0.29 -10.01
C LEU A 186 -17.07 -0.06 -10.11
N LEU A 187 -17.69 -0.25 -11.27
CA LEU A 187 -19.13 -0.06 -11.49
C LEU A 187 -20.01 -1.24 -11.06
N ASN A 188 -19.41 -2.38 -10.74
CA ASN A 188 -20.12 -3.46 -10.07
C ASN A 188 -20.30 -3.19 -8.57
N ASN A 189 -19.61 -2.19 -8.02
CA ASN A 189 -19.83 -1.74 -6.65
C ASN A 189 -21.05 -0.80 -6.62
N GLU A 190 -22.02 -1.06 -5.73
CA GLU A 190 -23.32 -0.37 -5.71
C GLU A 190 -23.20 1.15 -5.45
N ASP A 191 -22.10 1.58 -4.82
CA ASP A 191 -21.84 2.97 -4.47
C ASP A 191 -21.42 3.84 -5.67
N VAL A 192 -20.89 3.24 -6.75
CA VAL A 192 -20.31 4.00 -7.86
C VAL A 192 -21.33 4.21 -8.97
N LYS A 193 -21.72 5.47 -9.17
CA LYS A 193 -22.52 5.86 -10.34
C LYS A 193 -21.61 6.16 -11.52
N ALA A 194 -22.05 5.73 -12.70
CA ALA A 194 -21.35 6.02 -13.92
C ALA A 194 -21.34 7.54 -14.20
N ASP A 195 -20.15 8.10 -14.42
CA ASP A 195 -19.98 9.54 -14.54
C ASP A 195 -19.98 10.00 -16.02
N SER A 196 -20.56 11.18 -16.24
CA SER A 196 -20.52 11.89 -17.52
C SER A 196 -19.09 12.16 -18.00
N ILE A 197 -18.14 12.38 -17.07
CA ILE A 197 -16.72 12.58 -17.36
C ILE A 197 -16.09 11.28 -17.92
N ALA A 198 -16.36 10.14 -17.28
CA ALA A 198 -15.88 8.85 -17.75
C ALA A 198 -16.39 8.54 -19.17
N LEU A 199 -17.66 8.86 -19.44
CA LEU A 199 -18.28 8.68 -20.74
C LEU A 199 -17.64 9.57 -21.82
N LYS A 200 -17.41 10.87 -21.54
CA LYS A 200 -16.72 11.79 -22.45
C LYS A 200 -15.33 11.28 -22.83
N VAL A 201 -14.56 10.83 -21.83
CA VAL A 201 -13.22 10.28 -22.05
C VAL A 201 -13.25 9.02 -22.93
N ALA A 202 -14.21 8.11 -22.70
CA ALA A 202 -14.34 6.90 -23.51
C ALA A 202 -14.62 7.21 -24.98
N VAL A 203 -15.45 8.22 -25.25
CA VAL A 203 -15.79 8.69 -26.60
C VAL A 203 -14.61 9.38 -27.29
N GLU A 204 -13.90 10.26 -26.59
CA GLU A 204 -12.67 10.90 -27.11
C GLU A 204 -11.61 9.87 -27.52
N LYS A 205 -11.53 8.76 -26.78
CA LYS A 205 -10.64 7.62 -27.07
C LYS A 205 -11.20 6.64 -28.11
N LYS A 206 -12.41 6.86 -28.62
CA LYS A 206 -13.14 5.97 -29.55
C LYS A 206 -13.34 4.55 -28.99
N ASN A 207 -13.41 4.39 -27.67
CA ASN A 207 -13.74 3.10 -27.06
C ASN A 207 -15.26 2.95 -26.90
N TRP A 208 -15.91 2.57 -28.00
CA TRP A 208 -17.35 2.39 -28.07
C TRP A 208 -17.88 1.34 -27.08
N LYS A 209 -17.15 0.23 -26.89
CA LYS A 209 -17.53 -0.83 -25.93
C LYS A 209 -17.61 -0.31 -24.49
N MET A 210 -16.64 0.51 -24.09
CA MET A 210 -16.62 1.13 -22.77
C MET A 210 -17.75 2.16 -22.62
N ALA A 211 -17.99 2.97 -23.65
CA ALA A 211 -19.05 3.96 -23.64
C ALA A 211 -20.45 3.32 -23.60
N GLU A 212 -20.71 2.25 -24.36
CA GLU A 212 -21.93 1.44 -24.27
C GLU A 212 -22.15 0.87 -22.86
N PHE A 213 -21.09 0.33 -22.25
CA PHE A 213 -21.16 -0.19 -20.89
C PHE A 213 -21.47 0.91 -19.87
N LEU A 214 -20.84 2.08 -19.97
CA LEU A 214 -21.10 3.22 -19.11
C LEU A 214 -22.55 3.72 -19.24
N MET A 215 -23.09 3.77 -20.46
CA MET A 215 -24.50 4.11 -20.70
C MET A 215 -25.45 3.07 -20.09
N SER A 216 -25.14 1.77 -20.21
CA SER A 216 -25.94 0.70 -19.59
C SER A 216 -26.00 0.79 -18.06
N LYS A 217 -24.98 1.42 -17.45
CA LYS A 217 -24.88 1.67 -16.00
C LYS A 217 -25.43 3.05 -15.59
N GLY A 218 -26.11 3.76 -16.50
CA GLY A 218 -26.84 4.99 -16.20
C GLY A 218 -26.03 6.29 -16.34
N ALA A 219 -24.88 6.27 -17.03
CA ALA A 219 -24.17 7.52 -17.34
C ALA A 219 -25.04 8.38 -18.29
N SER A 220 -25.36 9.61 -17.88
CA SER A 220 -26.11 10.55 -18.72
C SER A 220 -25.23 11.02 -19.88
N PRO A 221 -25.61 10.77 -21.15
CA PRO A 221 -24.87 11.28 -22.29
C PRO A 221 -25.05 12.80 -22.38
N THR A 222 -23.93 13.53 -22.47
CA THR A 222 -23.97 14.93 -22.87
C THR A 222 -24.30 15.02 -24.36
N PRO A 223 -24.84 16.17 -24.85
CA PRO A 223 -25.17 16.33 -26.27
C PRO A 223 -23.98 16.01 -27.20
N GLU A 224 -22.76 16.36 -26.78
CA GLU A 224 -21.50 16.05 -27.47
C GLU A 224 -21.28 14.54 -27.68
N VAL A 225 -21.67 13.72 -26.70
CA VAL A 225 -21.54 12.25 -26.75
C VAL A 225 -22.56 11.67 -27.72
N VAL A 226 -23.80 12.18 -27.73
CA VAL A 226 -24.86 11.72 -28.64
C VAL A 226 -24.45 11.98 -30.09
N GLU A 227 -23.99 13.19 -30.41
CA GLU A 227 -23.50 13.51 -31.75
C GLU A 227 -22.31 12.64 -32.18
N ALA A 228 -21.40 12.33 -31.25
CA ALA A 228 -20.25 11.48 -31.52
C ALA A 228 -20.64 10.01 -31.77
N PHE A 229 -21.68 9.51 -31.10
CA PHE A 229 -22.25 8.18 -31.36
C PHE A 229 -23.01 8.12 -32.68
N GLU A 230 -23.79 9.16 -33.02
CA GLU A 230 -24.55 9.22 -34.27
C GLU A 230 -23.67 9.35 -35.51
N LYS A 231 -22.52 10.05 -35.41
CA LYS A 231 -21.57 10.20 -36.54
C LYS A 231 -20.74 8.95 -36.84
N ASN A 232 -20.65 7.99 -35.93
CA ASN A 232 -19.78 6.81 -36.06
C ASN A 232 -20.54 5.48 -36.10
N LYS A 233 -21.86 5.54 -36.29
CA LYS A 233 -22.75 4.39 -36.53
C LYS A 233 -22.87 4.11 -38.02
#